data_AF-A0A7C9M9C0-F1
#
_entry.id   AF-A0A7C9M9C0-F1
#
_cell.length_a   1.000
_cell.length_b   1.000
_cell.length_c   1.000
_cell.angle_alpha   90.00
_cell.angle_beta   90.00
_cell.angle_gamma   90.00
#
_symmetry.space_group_name_H-M   'P 1'
#
loop_
_entity.id
_entity.type
_entity.pdbx_description
1 polymer ?
#
loop_
_entity_poly.entity_id
_entity_poly.type
_entity_poly.pdbx_seq_one_letter_code
_entity_poly.pdbx_strand_id
1 'polypeptide(L)'
;MTRTLAADHPLRTRALKLLQLARRGVGGERSNAARLLLTHLQTHDLTLYDIDPGLPVTQDLSVLASIREAQLYLAKLGTDEQDEALGHLVDDPSLTAAEIARVVEVLDLTLLAQTRAATWAHLDGADEQAYLGAAAQVTPAALSDFGGSIAARTHEAVRQALWLATHPQRLLRVQGELEQLLVSGLLAGLGARRIQTTPEGVQAHLSGEQLALVRSMMVHDLEPLKRQLLEAGKVLAEQHARRRVPQ
;
A
#
# COMPACT_ATOMS: atom_id res chain seq x y z
N MET A 1 16.30 -36.44 17.65
CA MET A 1 17.40 -35.64 17.08
C MET A 1 17.10 -35.47 15.60
N THR A 2 16.51 -34.34 15.20
CA THR A 2 16.22 -34.03 13.79
C THR A 2 17.54 -33.70 13.09
N ARG A 3 17.87 -34.43 12.03
CA ARG A 3 19.13 -34.30 11.31
C ARG A 3 18.87 -33.38 10.11
N THR A 4 18.90 -32.07 10.35
CA THR A 4 18.76 -31.09 9.27
C THR A 4 19.89 -31.28 8.27
N LEU A 5 19.54 -31.64 7.04
CA LEU A 5 20.50 -31.78 5.96
C LEU A 5 21.03 -30.39 5.56
N ALA A 6 22.32 -30.29 5.26
CA ALA A 6 22.90 -29.07 4.71
C ALA A 6 22.18 -28.64 3.42
N ALA A 7 22.18 -27.35 3.10
CA ALA A 7 21.44 -26.81 1.97
C ALA A 7 21.79 -27.45 0.62
N ASP A 8 23.08 -27.70 0.39
CA ASP A 8 23.57 -28.31 -0.85
C ASP A 8 23.62 -29.84 -0.79
N HIS A 9 23.02 -30.47 0.23
CA HIS A 9 23.05 -31.91 0.33
C HIS A 9 22.26 -32.55 -0.82
N PRO A 10 22.83 -33.47 -1.62
CA PRO A 10 22.18 -33.99 -2.83
C PRO A 10 20.83 -34.67 -2.56
N LEU A 11 20.68 -35.27 -1.38
CA LEU A 11 19.40 -35.82 -0.93
C LEU A 11 18.34 -34.74 -0.67
N ARG A 12 18.72 -33.58 -0.10
CA ARG A 12 17.83 -32.43 0.13
C ARG A 12 17.43 -31.82 -1.22
N THR A 13 18.38 -31.58 -2.13
CA THR A 13 18.09 -31.02 -3.46
C THR A 13 17.10 -31.88 -4.27
N ARG A 14 17.28 -33.21 -4.27
CA ARG A 14 16.35 -34.13 -4.93
C ARG A 14 14.98 -34.12 -4.27
N ALA A 15 14.93 -34.13 -2.94
CA ALA A 15 13.69 -34.11 -2.19
C ALA A 15 12.91 -32.79 -2.39
N LEU A 16 13.60 -31.64 -2.43
CA LEU A 16 13.03 -30.33 -2.75
C LEU A 16 12.39 -30.31 -4.14
N LYS A 17 13.07 -30.87 -5.15
CA LYS A 17 12.51 -30.98 -6.51
C LYS A 17 11.23 -31.82 -6.53
N LEU A 18 11.25 -32.99 -5.88
CA LEU A 18 10.07 -33.85 -5.78
C LEU A 18 8.93 -33.19 -5.00
N LEU A 19 9.25 -32.45 -3.94
CA LEU A 19 8.30 -31.66 -3.16
C LEU A 19 7.63 -30.57 -4.01
N GLN A 20 8.40 -29.81 -4.78
CA GLN A 20 7.85 -28.79 -5.69
C GLN A 20 6.93 -29.41 -6.75
N LEU A 21 7.33 -30.53 -7.35
CA LEU A 21 6.51 -31.28 -8.31
C LEU A 21 5.24 -31.88 -7.68
N ALA A 22 5.33 -32.38 -6.45
CA ALA A 22 4.18 -32.91 -5.72
C ALA A 22 3.16 -31.81 -5.33
N ARG A 23 3.61 -30.56 -5.21
CA ARG A 23 2.76 -29.40 -4.92
C ARG A 23 2.17 -28.75 -6.17
N ARG A 24 3.00 -28.49 -7.20
CA ARG A 24 2.65 -27.69 -8.39
C ARG A 24 2.37 -28.52 -9.64
N GLY A 25 2.75 -29.80 -9.66
CA GLY A 25 2.53 -30.68 -10.80
C GLY A 25 1.05 -30.95 -11.06
N VAL A 26 0.74 -31.45 -12.27
CA VAL A 26 -0.64 -31.72 -12.71
C VAL A 26 -0.85 -33.22 -12.94
N GLY A 27 -2.00 -33.74 -12.51
CA GLY A 27 -2.41 -35.13 -12.79
C GLY A 27 -1.38 -36.19 -12.37
N GLY A 28 -0.98 -37.04 -13.31
CA GLY A 28 -0.08 -38.18 -13.07
C GLY A 28 1.33 -37.79 -12.63
N GLU A 29 1.83 -36.63 -13.05
CA GLU A 29 3.14 -36.12 -12.63
C GLU A 29 3.16 -35.82 -11.13
N ARG A 30 2.10 -35.16 -10.64
CA ARG A 30 1.92 -34.86 -9.22
C ARG A 30 1.90 -36.14 -8.37
N SER A 31 1.08 -37.10 -8.77
CA SER A 31 0.94 -38.38 -8.06
C SER A 31 2.24 -39.19 -8.07
N ASN A 32 2.95 -39.20 -9.19
CA ASN A 32 4.24 -39.89 -9.28
C ASN A 32 5.32 -39.20 -8.44
N ALA A 33 5.38 -37.86 -8.47
CA ALA A 33 6.29 -37.08 -7.63
C ALA A 33 6.03 -37.29 -6.15
N ALA A 34 4.75 -37.30 -5.72
CA ALA A 34 4.38 -37.60 -4.34
C ALA A 34 4.81 -39.00 -3.91
N ARG A 35 4.54 -40.03 -4.74
CA ARG A 35 4.99 -41.41 -4.45
C ARG A 35 6.51 -41.52 -4.33
N LEU A 36 7.23 -40.88 -5.25
CA LEU A 36 8.70 -40.85 -5.24
C LEU A 36 9.25 -40.08 -4.03
N LEU A 37 8.61 -38.97 -3.66
CA LEU A 37 8.95 -38.20 -2.47
C LEU A 37 8.80 -39.04 -1.19
N LEU A 38 7.64 -39.70 -1.02
CA LEU A 38 7.40 -40.57 0.14
C LEU A 38 8.44 -41.69 0.22
N THR A 39 8.75 -42.34 -0.91
CA THR A 39 9.78 -43.37 -0.98
C THR A 39 11.15 -42.82 -0.57
N HIS A 40 11.50 -41.63 -1.05
CA HIS A 40 12.77 -40.96 -0.74
C HIS A 40 12.88 -40.59 0.75
N LEU A 41 11.80 -40.06 1.34
CA LEU A 41 11.70 -39.76 2.77
C LEU A 41 11.91 -41.01 3.62
N GLN A 42 11.19 -42.10 3.32
CA GLN A 42 11.26 -43.35 4.05
C GLN A 42 12.64 -44.01 3.94
N THR A 43 13.24 -44.00 2.74
CA THR A 43 14.55 -44.63 2.48
C THR A 43 15.67 -43.97 3.29
N HIS A 44 15.56 -42.67 3.55
CA HIS A 44 16.59 -41.88 4.23
C HIS A 44 16.20 -41.46 5.64
N ASP A 45 15.08 -41.96 6.17
CA ASP A 45 14.51 -41.57 7.46
C ASP A 45 14.41 -40.05 7.65
N LEU A 46 13.96 -39.36 6.59
CA LEU A 46 13.78 -37.92 6.57
C LEU A 46 12.32 -37.57 6.81
N THR A 47 12.07 -36.36 7.30
CA THR A 47 10.74 -35.75 7.39
C THR A 47 10.63 -34.58 6.41
N LEU A 48 9.42 -34.08 6.19
CA LEU A 48 9.21 -32.86 5.40
C LEU A 48 9.99 -31.66 5.96
N TYR A 49 10.09 -31.54 7.28
CA TYR A 49 10.91 -30.52 7.96
C TYR A 49 12.40 -30.59 7.58
N ASP A 50 12.95 -31.80 7.41
CA ASP A 50 14.37 -31.98 7.03
C ASP A 50 14.65 -31.57 5.58
N ILE A 51 13.60 -31.42 4.76
CA ILE A 51 13.67 -30.92 3.38
C ILE A 51 13.50 -29.39 3.37
N ASP A 52 12.45 -28.90 4.02
CA ASP A 52 12.07 -27.49 4.12
C ASP A 52 11.63 -27.19 5.57
N PRO A 53 12.38 -26.37 6.32
CA PRO A 53 12.07 -26.06 7.71
C PRO A 53 10.68 -25.43 7.94
N GLY A 54 10.03 -24.92 6.90
CA GLY A 54 8.64 -24.44 6.97
C GLY A 54 7.58 -25.54 7.01
N LEU A 55 7.97 -26.81 6.88
CA LEU A 55 7.07 -27.96 6.88
C LEU A 55 7.07 -28.70 8.23
N PRO A 56 5.98 -29.40 8.57
CA PRO A 56 5.90 -30.19 9.80
C PRO A 56 6.87 -31.38 9.80
N VAL A 57 7.21 -31.85 11.01
CA VAL A 57 8.02 -33.06 11.24
C VAL A 57 7.15 -34.30 11.01
N THR A 58 6.87 -34.61 9.74
CA THR A 58 6.08 -35.77 9.30
C THR A 58 6.52 -36.25 7.92
N GLN A 59 6.20 -37.50 7.58
CA GLN A 59 6.30 -38.05 6.22
C GLN A 59 4.94 -38.10 5.50
N ASP A 60 3.85 -37.74 6.20
CA ASP A 60 2.52 -37.70 5.60
C ASP A 60 2.43 -36.55 4.59
N LEU A 61 2.28 -36.90 3.32
CA LEU A 61 2.18 -35.93 2.22
C LEU A 61 0.80 -35.29 2.09
N SER A 62 -0.22 -35.83 2.75
CA SER A 62 -1.59 -35.27 2.70
C SER A 62 -1.63 -33.83 3.26
N VAL A 63 -0.76 -33.54 4.23
CA VAL A 63 -0.64 -32.22 4.86
C VAL A 63 -0.24 -31.13 3.87
N LEU A 64 0.46 -31.47 2.79
CA LEU A 64 0.95 -30.51 1.79
C LEU A 64 -0.18 -29.72 1.14
N ALA A 65 -1.38 -30.30 1.01
CA ALA A 65 -2.54 -29.63 0.45
C ALA A 65 -3.08 -28.49 1.34
N SER A 66 -2.81 -28.54 2.65
CA SER A 66 -3.27 -27.55 3.63
C SER A 66 -2.26 -26.42 3.87
N ILE A 67 -1.02 -26.58 3.42
CA ILE A 67 0.07 -25.65 3.71
C ILE A 67 0.11 -24.55 2.65
N ARG A 68 -0.16 -23.32 3.08
CA ARG A 68 -0.03 -22.13 2.23
C ARG A 68 1.42 -21.93 1.82
N GLU A 69 1.64 -21.52 0.58
CA GLU A 69 2.98 -21.27 0.06
C GLU A 69 3.68 -20.14 0.81
N ALA A 70 2.94 -19.08 1.16
CA ALA A 70 3.39 -18.00 2.03
C ALA A 70 4.06 -18.49 3.33
N GLN A 71 3.52 -19.55 3.97
CA GLN A 71 4.06 -20.07 5.23
C GLN A 71 5.46 -20.65 5.06
N LEU A 72 5.75 -21.26 3.91
CA LEU A 72 7.08 -21.75 3.58
C LEU A 72 8.08 -20.62 3.46
N TYR A 73 7.72 -19.57 2.72
CA TYR A 73 8.58 -18.40 2.55
C TYR A 73 8.76 -17.64 3.87
N LEU A 74 7.72 -17.53 4.69
CA LEU A 74 7.80 -16.92 6.02
C LEU A 74 8.76 -17.68 6.97
N ALA A 75 8.90 -19.00 6.82
CA ALA A 75 9.84 -19.79 7.61
C ALA A 75 11.30 -19.52 7.24
N LYS A 76 11.56 -18.97 6.04
CA LYS A 76 12.90 -18.64 5.54
C LYS A 76 13.39 -17.25 5.95
N LEU A 77 12.55 -16.42 6.57
CA LEU A 77 12.97 -15.12 7.10
C LEU A 77 14.01 -15.33 8.21
N GLY A 78 15.13 -14.60 8.14
CA GLY A 78 16.28 -14.75 9.04
C GLY A 78 17.26 -15.86 8.64
N THR A 79 17.13 -16.44 7.44
CA THR A 79 18.06 -17.44 6.90
C THR A 79 18.76 -16.93 5.64
N ASP A 80 19.74 -17.68 5.13
CA ASP A 80 20.42 -17.35 3.87
C ASP A 80 19.48 -17.33 2.65
N GLU A 81 18.30 -17.96 2.75
CA GLU A 81 17.27 -17.99 1.69
C GLU A 81 16.28 -16.80 1.81
N GLN A 82 16.53 -15.83 2.70
CA GLN A 82 15.61 -14.73 3.00
C GLN A 82 15.28 -13.87 1.77
N ASP A 83 16.28 -13.47 0.98
CA ASP A 83 16.05 -12.52 -0.11
C ASP A 83 15.15 -13.10 -1.22
N GLU A 84 15.32 -14.39 -1.52
CA GLU A 84 14.42 -15.11 -2.42
C GLU A 84 13.00 -15.17 -1.85
N ALA A 85 12.87 -15.47 -0.56
CA ALA A 85 11.57 -15.50 0.12
C ALA A 85 10.88 -14.13 0.12
N LEU A 86 11.61 -13.05 0.36
CA LEU A 86 11.08 -11.68 0.29
C LEU A 86 10.56 -11.33 -1.10
N GLY A 87 11.26 -11.75 -2.16
CA GLY A 87 10.80 -11.58 -3.54
C GLY A 87 9.41 -12.17 -3.81
N HIS A 88 9.10 -13.32 -3.19
CA HIS A 88 7.78 -13.94 -3.29
C HIS A 88 6.74 -13.31 -2.36
N LEU A 89 7.12 -13.01 -1.11
CA LEU A 89 6.20 -12.51 -0.09
C LEU A 89 5.72 -11.10 -0.38
N VAL A 90 6.55 -10.26 -1.00
CA VAL A 90 6.21 -8.87 -1.30
C VAL A 90 5.01 -8.74 -2.24
N ASP A 91 4.85 -9.67 -3.17
CA ASP A 91 3.75 -9.68 -4.14
C ASP A 91 2.55 -10.53 -3.71
N ASP A 92 2.67 -11.32 -2.64
CA ASP A 92 1.59 -12.22 -2.19
C ASP A 92 0.44 -11.42 -1.53
N PRO A 93 -0.76 -11.39 -2.15
CA PRO A 93 -1.90 -10.66 -1.60
C PRO A 93 -2.62 -11.43 -0.48
N SER A 94 -2.26 -12.68 -0.22
CA SER A 94 -2.89 -13.55 0.77
C SER A 94 -2.35 -13.38 2.19
N LEU A 95 -1.26 -12.62 2.37
CA LEU A 95 -0.65 -12.39 3.66
C LEU A 95 -1.63 -11.71 4.64
N THR A 96 -1.72 -12.25 5.84
CA THR A 96 -2.46 -11.65 6.94
C THR A 96 -1.72 -10.42 7.49
N ALA A 97 -2.41 -9.58 8.26
CA ALA A 97 -1.79 -8.38 8.85
C ALA A 97 -0.57 -8.71 9.73
N ALA A 98 -0.62 -9.80 10.49
CA ALA A 98 0.51 -10.24 11.31
C ALA A 98 1.69 -10.75 10.48
N GLU A 99 1.41 -11.46 9.38
CA GLU A 99 2.44 -11.92 8.44
C GLU A 99 3.08 -10.73 7.71
N ILE A 100 2.29 -9.74 7.28
CA ILE A 100 2.78 -8.50 6.67
C ILE A 100 3.71 -7.77 7.65
N ALA A 101 3.31 -7.59 8.91
CA ALA A 101 4.15 -6.93 9.91
C ALA A 101 5.51 -7.62 10.04
N ARG A 102 5.53 -8.95 10.14
CA ARG A 102 6.76 -9.75 10.22
C ARG A 102 7.66 -9.62 8.98
N VAL A 103 7.08 -9.54 7.78
CA VAL A 103 7.86 -9.33 6.55
C VAL A 103 8.43 -7.92 6.51
N VAL A 104 7.64 -6.91 6.86
CA VAL A 104 8.05 -5.51 6.86
C VAL A 104 9.17 -5.23 7.86
N GLU A 105 9.27 -5.98 8.96
CA GLU A 105 10.37 -5.86 9.94
C GLU A 105 11.75 -6.16 9.35
N VAL A 106 11.83 -7.03 8.34
CA VAL A 106 13.10 -7.46 7.73
C VAL A 106 13.29 -6.96 6.29
N LEU A 107 12.23 -6.41 5.69
CA LEU A 107 12.24 -5.90 4.32
C LEU A 107 12.79 -4.47 4.26
N ASP A 108 13.74 -4.24 3.37
CA ASP A 108 14.14 -2.88 3.00
C ASP A 108 13.08 -2.28 2.05
N LEU A 109 12.16 -1.50 2.63
CA LEU A 109 11.12 -0.79 1.88
C LEU A 109 11.70 0.24 0.91
N THR A 110 12.86 0.81 1.22
CA THR A 110 13.52 1.78 0.34
C THR A 110 14.05 1.07 -0.90
N LEU A 111 14.72 -0.07 -0.73
CA LEU A 111 15.19 -0.89 -1.85
C LEU A 111 14.02 -1.42 -2.70
N LEU A 112 12.94 -1.90 -2.07
CA LEU A 112 11.74 -2.33 -2.78
C LEU A 112 11.18 -1.18 -3.64
N ALA A 113 11.04 0.00 -3.07
CA ALA A 113 10.50 1.14 -3.80
C ALA A 113 11.45 1.61 -4.91
N GLN A 114 12.77 1.63 -4.68
CA GLN A 114 13.76 1.98 -5.70
C GLN A 114 13.73 1.02 -6.90
N THR A 115 13.67 -0.29 -6.64
CA THR A 115 13.64 -1.31 -7.71
C THR A 115 12.37 -1.27 -8.55
N ARG A 116 11.27 -0.71 -8.02
CA ARG A 116 9.99 -0.59 -8.73
C ARG A 116 9.62 0.82 -9.16
N ALA A 117 10.39 1.83 -8.75
CA ALA A 117 10.10 3.25 -8.97
C ALA A 117 9.88 3.57 -10.46
N ALA A 118 10.75 3.10 -11.34
CA ALA A 118 10.62 3.33 -12.78
C ALA A 118 9.28 2.80 -13.34
N THR A 119 8.89 1.57 -12.96
CA THR A 119 7.63 0.98 -13.39
C THR A 119 6.43 1.72 -12.83
N TRP A 120 6.45 2.07 -11.54
CA TRP A 120 5.36 2.80 -10.89
C TRP A 120 5.21 4.22 -11.43
N ALA A 121 6.32 4.95 -11.60
CA ALA A 121 6.32 6.28 -12.18
C ALA A 121 5.74 6.26 -13.61
N HIS A 122 6.10 5.26 -14.42
CA HIS A 122 5.53 5.08 -15.75
C HIS A 122 4.02 4.84 -15.72
N LEU A 123 3.55 3.95 -14.83
CA LEU A 123 2.12 3.63 -14.69
C LEU A 123 1.29 4.84 -14.24
N ASP A 124 1.85 5.66 -13.35
CA ASP A 124 1.18 6.84 -12.81
C ASP A 124 1.40 8.11 -13.63
N GLY A 125 2.21 8.04 -14.71
CA GLY A 125 2.51 9.19 -15.57
C GLY A 125 3.32 10.29 -14.88
N ALA A 126 4.19 9.92 -13.95
CA ALA A 126 4.96 10.83 -13.11
C ALA A 126 6.48 10.72 -13.38
N ASP A 127 7.23 11.69 -12.86
CA ASP A 127 8.68 11.68 -12.92
C ASP A 127 9.29 10.63 -11.97
N GLU A 128 10.27 9.88 -12.45
CA GLU A 128 10.91 8.80 -11.69
C GLU A 128 11.69 9.33 -10.49
N GLN A 129 12.39 10.47 -10.62
CA GLN A 129 13.16 11.06 -9.52
C GLN A 129 12.23 11.56 -8.40
N ALA A 130 11.07 12.11 -8.77
CA ALA A 130 10.01 12.44 -7.82
C ALA A 130 9.49 11.18 -7.08
N TYR A 131 9.34 10.04 -7.76
CA TYR A 131 8.99 8.76 -7.11
C TYR A 131 10.06 8.30 -6.13
N LEU A 132 11.33 8.36 -6.52
CA LEU A 132 12.46 7.99 -5.66
C LEU A 132 12.53 8.89 -4.41
N GLY A 133 12.32 10.19 -4.58
CA GLY A 133 12.25 11.14 -3.47
C GLY A 133 11.08 10.85 -2.52
N ALA A 134 9.91 10.51 -3.05
CA ALA A 134 8.73 10.14 -2.26
C ALA A 134 8.92 8.78 -1.55
N ALA A 135 9.55 7.81 -2.21
CA ALA A 135 9.88 6.51 -1.65
C ALA A 135 10.74 6.59 -0.39
N ALA A 136 11.69 7.52 -0.35
CA ALA A 136 12.53 7.75 0.84
C ALA A 136 11.74 8.23 2.08
N GLN A 137 10.48 8.65 1.91
CA GLN A 137 9.61 9.10 3.01
C GLN A 137 8.63 8.01 3.48
N VAL A 138 8.60 6.84 2.81
CA VAL A 138 7.68 5.76 3.16
C VAL A 138 8.18 5.04 4.40
N THR A 139 7.30 4.89 5.39
CA THR A 139 7.58 4.17 6.63
C THR A 139 6.73 2.90 6.71
N PRO A 140 7.16 1.87 7.48
CA PRO A 140 6.34 0.70 7.78
C PRO A 140 4.91 1.04 8.23
N ALA A 141 4.77 2.07 9.07
CA ALA A 141 3.47 2.51 9.58
C ALA A 141 2.55 3.04 8.47
N ALA A 142 3.08 3.62 7.40
CA ALA A 142 2.26 4.10 6.29
C ALA A 142 1.59 2.95 5.51
N LEU A 143 2.12 1.73 5.59
CA LEU A 143 1.58 0.58 4.85
C LEU A 143 0.27 0.04 5.43
N SER A 144 -0.04 0.33 6.71
CA SER A 144 -1.26 -0.17 7.35
C SER A 144 -2.53 0.49 6.81
N ASP A 145 -2.40 1.67 6.21
CA ASP A 145 -3.52 2.47 5.71
C ASP A 145 -4.08 1.93 4.37
N PHE A 146 -3.36 1.00 3.74
CA PHE A 146 -3.66 0.48 2.42
C PHE A 146 -4.05 -1.01 2.43
N GLY A 147 -4.61 -1.50 1.33
CA GLY A 147 -4.96 -2.92 1.15
C GLY A 147 -4.05 -3.63 0.16
N GLY A 148 -4.13 -4.97 0.12
CA GLY A 148 -3.40 -5.80 -0.85
C GLY A 148 -2.01 -6.25 -0.38
N SER A 149 -1.17 -6.64 -1.35
CA SER A 149 0.21 -7.09 -1.14
C SER A 149 1.10 -5.96 -0.61
N ILE A 150 2.29 -6.31 -0.11
CA ILE A 150 3.25 -5.32 0.41
C ILE A 150 3.68 -4.38 -0.72
N ALA A 151 3.92 -4.90 -1.93
CA ALA A 151 4.21 -4.06 -3.10
C ALA A 151 3.11 -3.05 -3.39
N ALA A 152 1.84 -3.45 -3.37
CA ALA A 152 0.72 -2.56 -3.62
C ALA A 152 0.59 -1.48 -2.53
N ARG A 153 0.74 -1.86 -1.26
CA ARG A 153 0.74 -0.93 -0.13
C ARG A 153 1.87 0.08 -0.23
N THR A 154 3.07 -0.37 -0.56
CA THR A 154 4.23 0.51 -0.75
C THR A 154 4.00 1.46 -1.91
N HIS A 155 3.46 0.98 -3.04
CA HIS A 155 3.13 1.83 -4.18
C HIS A 155 2.15 2.94 -3.80
N GLU A 156 1.05 2.61 -3.10
CA GLU A 156 0.09 3.61 -2.63
C GLU A 156 0.68 4.59 -1.61
N ALA A 157 1.54 4.12 -0.70
CA ALA A 157 2.25 4.98 0.24
C ALA A 157 3.20 5.96 -0.49
N VAL A 158 3.91 5.50 -1.53
CA VAL A 158 4.74 6.36 -2.40
C VAL A 158 3.88 7.40 -3.11
N ARG A 159 2.74 7.00 -3.69
CA ARG A 159 1.80 7.91 -4.36
C ARG A 159 1.29 8.99 -3.40
N GLN A 160 0.93 8.60 -2.19
CA GLN A 160 0.49 9.54 -1.16
C GLN A 160 1.61 10.51 -0.75
N ALA A 161 2.83 10.00 -0.53
CA ALA A 161 3.99 10.82 -0.19
C ALA A 161 4.32 11.81 -1.31
N LEU A 162 4.28 11.37 -2.57
CA LEU A 162 4.49 12.23 -3.73
C LEU A 162 3.41 13.32 -3.84
N TRP A 163 2.15 12.94 -3.64
CA TRP A 163 1.05 13.90 -3.64
C TRP A 163 1.26 14.97 -2.55
N LEU A 164 1.66 14.58 -1.34
CA LEU A 164 1.94 15.52 -0.26
C LEU A 164 3.13 16.44 -0.56
N ALA A 165 4.18 15.93 -1.21
CA ALA A 165 5.35 16.72 -1.61
C ALA A 165 4.99 17.78 -2.68
N THR A 166 4.11 17.41 -3.61
CA THR A 166 3.65 18.30 -4.70
C THR A 166 2.49 19.21 -4.29
N HIS A 167 1.76 18.85 -3.23
CA HIS A 167 0.64 19.61 -2.67
C HIS A 167 0.89 19.93 -1.19
N PRO A 168 1.90 20.77 -0.88
CA PRO A 168 2.16 21.16 0.50
C PRO A 168 0.95 21.87 1.11
N GLN A 169 0.79 21.77 2.43
CA GLN A 169 -0.24 22.49 3.15
C GLN A 169 0.00 24.00 3.05
N ARG A 170 -1.03 24.75 2.66
CA ARG A 170 -1.01 26.21 2.51
C ARG A 170 -2.16 26.82 3.31
N LEU A 171 -1.89 27.96 3.93
CA LEU A 171 -2.89 28.80 4.57
C LEU A 171 -3.22 29.98 3.65
N LEU A 172 -4.50 30.11 3.27
CA LEU A 172 -5.06 31.27 2.59
C LEU A 172 -5.71 32.17 3.64
N ARG A 173 -5.06 33.31 3.90
CA ARG A 173 -5.56 34.30 4.87
C ARG A 173 -6.75 35.05 4.29
N VAL A 174 -7.84 35.08 5.03
CA VAL A 174 -9.08 35.81 4.70
C VAL A 174 -9.72 36.33 5.98
N GLN A 175 -10.57 37.34 5.88
CA GLN A 175 -11.18 37.99 7.04
C GLN A 175 -12.68 37.68 7.14
N GLY A 176 -13.06 37.03 8.24
CA GLY A 176 -14.45 36.74 8.54
C GLY A 176 -14.97 35.44 7.94
N GLU A 177 -16.08 34.97 8.52
CA GLU A 177 -16.63 33.64 8.27
C GLU A 177 -17.13 33.45 6.83
N LEU A 178 -17.76 34.48 6.24
CA LEU A 178 -18.27 34.41 4.86
C LEU A 178 -17.13 34.24 3.83
N GLU A 179 -16.01 34.94 4.01
CA GLU A 179 -14.86 34.80 3.12
C GLU A 179 -14.21 33.42 3.27
N GLN A 180 -14.16 32.88 4.49
CA GLN A 180 -13.68 31.51 4.72
C GLN A 180 -14.55 30.47 4.00
N LEU A 181 -15.87 30.61 4.04
CA LEU A 181 -16.80 29.72 3.32
C LEU A 181 -16.64 29.84 1.81
N LEU A 182 -16.53 31.07 1.30
CA LEU A 182 -16.29 31.34 -0.13
C LEU A 182 -14.99 30.70 -0.61
N VAL A 183 -13.88 30.95 0.07
CA VAL A 183 -12.57 30.38 -0.30
C VAL A 183 -12.57 28.87 -0.15
N SER A 184 -13.22 28.30 0.87
CA SER A 184 -13.39 26.86 0.98
C SER A 184 -14.14 26.26 -0.22
N GLY A 185 -15.19 26.95 -0.70
CA GLY A 185 -15.91 26.57 -1.91
C GLY A 185 -15.06 26.65 -3.18
N LEU A 186 -14.28 27.72 -3.35
CA LEU A 186 -13.33 27.86 -4.46
C LEU A 186 -12.30 26.72 -4.46
N LEU A 187 -11.71 26.44 -3.30
CA LEU A 187 -10.76 25.35 -3.11
C LEU A 187 -11.37 23.98 -3.45
N ALA A 188 -12.59 23.72 -2.99
CA ALA A 188 -13.30 22.48 -3.32
C ALA A 188 -13.55 22.35 -4.82
N GLY A 189 -13.94 23.44 -5.49
CA GLY A 189 -14.12 23.48 -6.95
C GLY A 189 -12.84 23.20 -7.73
N LEU A 190 -11.68 23.57 -7.19
CA LEU A 190 -10.35 23.27 -7.75
C LEU A 190 -9.83 21.86 -7.39
N GLY A 191 -10.64 21.04 -6.70
CA GLY A 191 -10.26 19.70 -6.28
C GLY A 191 -9.22 19.66 -5.16
N ALA A 192 -9.06 20.76 -4.40
CA ALA A 192 -8.17 20.77 -3.24
C ALA A 192 -8.66 19.77 -2.18
N ARG A 193 -7.72 19.15 -1.47
CA ARG A 193 -8.02 18.14 -0.44
C ARG A 193 -7.69 18.66 0.96
N ARG A 194 -8.35 18.05 1.96
CA ARG A 194 -8.20 18.37 3.40
C ARG A 194 -8.39 19.86 3.69
N ILE A 195 -9.45 20.44 3.12
CA ILE A 195 -9.81 21.84 3.35
C ILE A 195 -10.32 21.98 4.79
N GLN A 196 -9.72 22.89 5.56
CA GLN A 196 -10.09 23.17 6.95
C GLN A 196 -10.16 24.67 7.17
N THR A 197 -11.25 25.14 7.76
CA THR A 197 -11.36 26.52 8.22
C THR A 197 -10.65 26.68 9.56
N THR A 198 -9.94 27.78 9.72
CA THR A 198 -9.18 28.15 10.91
C THR A 198 -9.47 29.60 11.27
N PRO A 199 -9.15 30.07 12.49
CA PRO A 199 -9.35 31.46 12.85
C PRO A 199 -8.63 32.46 11.92
N GLU A 200 -7.50 32.05 11.33
CA GLU A 200 -6.66 32.87 10.47
C GLU A 200 -7.05 32.84 8.98
N GLY A 201 -7.93 31.92 8.58
CA GLY A 201 -8.30 31.70 7.18
C GLY A 201 -8.58 30.23 6.85
N VAL A 202 -8.29 29.82 5.61
CA VAL A 202 -8.57 28.45 5.13
C VAL A 202 -7.26 27.71 4.83
N GLN A 203 -7.08 26.54 5.41
CA GLN A 203 -5.95 25.65 5.14
C GLN A 203 -6.35 24.56 4.15
N ALA A 204 -5.48 24.27 3.19
CA ALA A 204 -5.64 23.15 2.26
C ALA A 204 -4.30 22.71 1.68
N HIS A 205 -4.24 21.48 1.16
CA HIS A 205 -3.09 21.01 0.39
C HIS A 205 -3.22 21.45 -1.07
N LEU A 206 -2.25 22.22 -1.56
CA LEU A 206 -2.30 22.87 -2.87
C LEU A 206 -1.00 22.71 -3.64
N SER A 207 -1.14 22.38 -4.92
CA SER A 207 -0.03 22.53 -5.86
C SER A 207 0.29 24.01 -6.10
N GLY A 208 1.45 24.28 -6.70
CA GLY A 208 1.84 25.65 -7.07
C GLY A 208 0.84 26.31 -8.03
N GLU A 209 0.32 25.54 -8.99
CA GLU A 209 -0.68 25.99 -9.96
C GLU A 209 -2.03 26.29 -9.29
N GLN A 210 -2.53 25.37 -8.45
CA GLN A 210 -3.77 25.58 -7.68
C GLN A 210 -3.66 26.82 -6.78
N LEU A 211 -2.51 27.01 -6.14
CA LEU A 211 -2.26 28.17 -5.31
C LEU A 211 -2.25 29.48 -6.13
N ALA A 212 -1.66 29.48 -7.32
CA ALA A 212 -1.66 30.64 -8.20
C ALA A 212 -3.09 30.97 -8.68
N LEU A 213 -3.84 29.96 -9.11
CA LEU A 213 -5.21 30.10 -9.58
C LEU A 213 -6.14 30.61 -8.47
N VAL A 214 -6.11 29.99 -7.28
CA VAL A 214 -6.97 30.43 -6.16
C VAL A 214 -6.61 31.85 -5.73
N ARG A 215 -5.33 32.24 -5.74
CA ARG A 215 -4.91 33.63 -5.45
C ARG A 215 -5.46 34.60 -6.50
N SER A 216 -5.43 34.23 -7.78
CA SER A 216 -6.02 35.04 -8.85
C SER A 216 -7.52 35.21 -8.65
N MET A 217 -8.26 34.13 -8.40
CA MET A 217 -9.70 34.17 -8.11
C MET A 217 -10.00 35.00 -6.84
N MET A 218 -9.16 34.89 -5.81
CA MET A 218 -9.33 35.70 -4.59
C MET A 218 -9.16 37.19 -4.86
N VAL A 219 -8.25 37.58 -5.75
CA VAL A 219 -8.00 38.99 -6.09
C VAL A 219 -9.12 39.55 -6.98
N HIS A 220 -9.62 38.77 -7.93
CA HIS A 220 -10.56 39.27 -8.95
C HIS A 220 -12.04 39.00 -8.61
N ASP A 221 -12.34 37.86 -7.99
CA ASP A 221 -13.71 37.35 -7.90
C ASP A 221 -14.27 37.37 -6.47
N LEU A 222 -13.43 37.41 -5.43
CA LEU A 222 -13.89 37.27 -4.04
C LEU A 222 -14.87 38.37 -3.62
N GLU A 223 -14.51 39.64 -3.87
CA GLU A 223 -15.34 40.78 -3.50
C GLU A 223 -16.64 40.85 -4.34
N PRO A 224 -16.63 40.64 -5.68
CA PRO A 224 -17.84 40.44 -6.46
C PRO A 224 -18.75 39.31 -5.94
N LEU A 225 -18.19 38.13 -5.65
CA LEU A 225 -18.95 36.98 -5.15
C LEU A 225 -19.58 37.25 -3.79
N LYS A 226 -18.82 37.92 -2.89
CA LYS A 226 -19.31 38.34 -1.57
C LYS A 226 -20.52 39.25 -1.70
N ARG A 227 -20.48 40.25 -2.59
CA ARG A 227 -21.61 41.15 -2.85
C ARG A 227 -22.83 40.41 -3.40
N GLN A 228 -22.62 39.51 -4.36
CA GLN A 228 -23.70 38.70 -4.94
C GLN A 228 -24.38 37.82 -3.88
N LEU A 229 -23.61 37.17 -3.00
CA LEU A 229 -24.16 36.36 -1.92
C LEU A 229 -24.91 37.18 -0.87
N LEU A 230 -24.39 38.35 -0.49
CA LEU A 230 -25.07 39.23 0.46
C LEU A 230 -26.40 39.73 -0.10
N GLU A 231 -26.44 40.10 -1.38
CA GLU A 231 -27.68 40.52 -2.05
C GLU A 231 -28.68 39.37 -2.16
N ALA A 232 -28.23 38.18 -2.57
CA ALA A 232 -29.07 36.99 -2.60
C ALA A 232 -29.62 36.62 -1.21
N GLY A 233 -28.79 36.72 -0.18
CA GLY A 233 -29.17 36.48 1.22
C GLY A 233 -30.22 37.47 1.71
N LYS A 234 -30.09 38.75 1.33
CA LYS A 234 -31.09 39.79 1.63
C LYS A 234 -32.44 39.47 0.99
N VAL A 235 -32.46 39.13 -0.31
CA VAL A 235 -33.67 38.74 -1.03
C VAL A 235 -34.34 37.52 -0.37
N LEU A 236 -33.56 36.51 0.01
CA LEU A 236 -34.07 35.32 0.71
C LEU A 236 -34.66 35.67 2.09
N ALA A 237 -33.98 36.53 2.86
CA ALA A 237 -34.47 36.97 4.16
C ALA A 237 -35.79 37.73 4.06
N GLU A 238 -35.94 38.62 3.07
CA GLU A 238 -37.18 39.35 2.80
C GLU A 238 -38.33 38.40 2.41
N GLN A 239 -38.07 37.42 1.55
CA GLN A 239 -39.06 36.40 1.17
C GLN A 239 -39.50 35.58 2.38
N HIS A 240 -38.56 35.18 3.25
CA HIS A 240 -38.86 34.40 4.44
C HIS A 240 -39.65 35.19 5.47
N ALA A 241 -39.34 36.47 5.67
CA ALA A 241 -40.09 37.36 6.55
C ALA A 241 -41.54 37.53 6.08
N ARG A 242 -41.75 37.77 4.78
CA ARG A 242 -43.10 37.90 4.18
C ARG A 242 -43.95 36.64 4.33
N ARG A 243 -43.34 35.44 4.38
CA ARG A 243 -44.05 34.17 4.60
C ARG A 243 -44.46 33.94 6.06
N ARG A 244 -43.86 34.66 7.02
CA ARG A 244 -44.08 34.47 8.47
C ARG A 244 -44.97 35.51 9.12
N VAL A 245 -45.34 36.58 8.41
CA VAL A 245 -46.36 37.52 8.90
C VAL A 245 -47.73 36.96 8.50
N PRO A 246 -48.56 36.46 9.46
CA PRO A 246 -49.92 36.06 9.14
C PRO A 246 -50.71 37.33 8.76
N GLN A 247 -51.52 37.22 7.71
CA GLN A 247 -52.51 38.25 7.36
C GLN A 247 -53.57 38.37 8.46
#